data_AF-A0A382YJ60-F1
#
_entry.id   AF-A0A382YJ60-F1
#
_cell.length_a   1.000
_cell.length_b   1.000
_cell.length_c   1.000
_cell.angle_alpha   90.00
_cell.angle_beta   90.00
_cell.angle_gamma   90.00
#
_symmetry.space_group_name_H-M   'P 1'
#
loop_
_entity.id
_entity.type
_entity.pdbx_description
1 polymer ?
#
loop_
_entity_poly.entity_id
_entity_poly.type
_entity_poly.pdbx_seq_one_letter_code
_entity_poly.pdbx_strand_id
1 'polypeptide(L)'
;PDIERHRKTLLEMVASENREIEVNPLRGYASQEFSSLIEKYDVNQTRFLGERSGCTFEDDDNPFILRDYDLCISCNRCVRVCAEREGDYAITIKGRGFDTQVTTEFDGVLKDSSCTFCGQCVQTCPTGALADRKALRAADLPEEIEKTRSICPYCGVGCSVDLISKGDKLVGIQPAMDGPANKGALCVKGQFAFDFVQHRDRLTRPLVRDRDGLLKESDWDTALDRAAEGFRSIVDEHGRHAVYAVASGRTPSEANYVIQKFI
;
A
#
# COMPACT_ATOMS: atom_id res chain seq x y z
N PRO A 1 -37.41 -11.35 9.22
CA PRO A 1 -37.66 -10.20 10.12
C PRO A 1 -36.73 -10.19 11.35
N ASP A 2 -36.67 -11.29 12.11
CA ASP A 2 -35.88 -11.32 13.35
C ASP A 2 -34.37 -11.22 13.14
N ILE A 3 -33.83 -11.84 12.08
CA ILE A 3 -32.39 -11.78 11.77
C ILE A 3 -31.93 -10.34 11.50
N GLU A 4 -32.69 -9.58 10.70
CA GLU A 4 -32.37 -8.19 10.39
C GLU A 4 -32.42 -7.31 11.65
N ARG A 5 -33.40 -7.55 12.54
CA ARG A 5 -33.48 -6.87 13.85
C ARG A 5 -32.25 -7.16 14.72
N HIS A 6 -31.79 -8.41 14.77
CA HIS A 6 -30.61 -8.78 15.56
C HIS A 6 -29.34 -8.16 14.97
N ARG A 7 -29.16 -8.18 13.65
CA ARG A 7 -28.03 -7.53 12.97
C ARG A 7 -27.99 -6.03 13.28
N LYS A 8 -29.12 -5.34 13.13
CA LYS A 8 -29.24 -3.92 13.48
C LYS A 8 -28.89 -3.66 14.95
N THR A 9 -29.43 -4.45 15.88
CA THR A 9 -29.17 -4.28 17.31
C THR A 9 -27.69 -4.48 17.66
N LEU A 10 -27.01 -5.48 17.06
CA LEU A 10 -25.57 -5.68 17.27
C LEU A 10 -24.74 -4.52 16.73
N LEU A 11 -25.07 -4.01 15.54
CA LEU A 11 -24.38 -2.86 14.97
C LEU A 11 -24.61 -1.59 15.79
N GLU A 12 -25.82 -1.37 16.32
CA GLU A 12 -26.13 -0.24 17.22
C GLU A 12 -25.30 -0.29 18.50
N MET A 13 -25.06 -1.48 19.07
CA MET A 13 -24.17 -1.62 20.23
C MET A 13 -22.73 -1.29 19.87
N VAL A 14 -22.18 -1.88 18.79
CA VAL A 14 -20.79 -1.62 18.37
C VAL A 14 -20.57 -0.15 18.01
N ALA A 15 -21.51 0.47 17.31
CA ALA A 15 -21.44 1.87 16.91
C ALA A 15 -21.58 2.85 18.09
N SER A 16 -22.22 2.43 19.20
CA SER A 16 -22.34 3.29 20.39
C SER A 16 -20.99 3.60 21.05
N GLU A 17 -20.03 2.68 20.92
CA GLU A 17 -18.64 2.81 21.39
C GLU A 17 -17.72 3.53 20.39
N ASN A 18 -18.05 3.45 19.09
CA ASN A 18 -17.29 3.97 17.96
C ASN A 18 -18.17 4.92 17.11
N ARG A 19 -18.29 6.17 17.56
CA ARG A 19 -19.26 7.13 17.00
C ARG A 19 -18.82 7.80 15.70
N GLU A 20 -17.53 7.75 15.40
CA GLU A 20 -17.01 8.20 14.11
C GLU A 20 -17.01 7.00 13.16
N ILE A 21 -17.80 7.11 12.10
CA ILE A 21 -18.08 6.00 11.18
C ILE A 21 -17.70 6.36 9.75
N GLU A 22 -17.71 7.64 9.41
CA GLU A 22 -17.24 8.11 8.11
C GLU A 22 -15.72 8.23 8.14
N VAL A 23 -15.05 7.38 7.36
CA VAL A 23 -13.59 7.31 7.32
C VAL A 23 -13.12 7.36 5.88
N ASN A 24 -11.93 7.90 5.63
CA ASN A 24 -11.42 8.03 4.27
C ASN A 24 -11.19 6.64 3.62
N PRO A 25 -11.68 6.38 2.40
CA PRO A 25 -11.50 5.10 1.70
C PRO A 25 -10.04 4.75 1.38
N LEU A 26 -9.12 5.73 1.42
CA LEU A 26 -7.67 5.49 1.30
C LEU A 26 -7.06 4.81 2.52
N ARG A 27 -7.78 4.71 3.65
CA ARG A 27 -7.27 4.03 4.84
C ARG A 27 -6.91 2.56 4.58
N GLY A 28 -7.64 1.87 3.71
CA GLY A 28 -7.36 0.46 3.39
C GLY A 28 -8.50 -0.20 2.63
N TYR A 29 -8.27 -1.40 2.10
CA TYR A 29 -9.24 -2.13 1.28
C TYR A 29 -10.59 -2.33 1.99
N ALA A 30 -10.60 -2.84 3.22
CA ALA A 30 -11.83 -3.10 3.97
C ALA A 30 -12.32 -1.90 4.81
N SER A 31 -11.66 -0.74 4.72
CA SER A 31 -11.89 0.38 5.66
C SER A 31 -13.32 0.90 5.71
N GLN A 32 -14.11 0.67 4.65
CA GLN A 32 -15.50 1.11 4.52
C GLN A 32 -16.52 0.04 4.95
N GLU A 33 -16.09 -1.17 5.31
CA GLU A 33 -17.01 -2.29 5.57
C GLU A 33 -17.98 -1.98 6.71
N PHE A 34 -17.49 -1.41 7.81
CA PHE A 34 -18.33 -1.05 8.94
C PHE A 34 -19.33 0.05 8.55
N SER A 35 -18.87 1.12 7.90
CA SER A 35 -19.70 2.25 7.47
C SER A 35 -20.81 1.81 6.51
N SER A 36 -20.49 0.94 5.54
CA SER A 36 -21.50 0.37 4.63
C SER A 36 -22.54 -0.48 5.36
N LEU A 37 -22.17 -1.20 6.42
CA LEU A 37 -23.14 -1.96 7.22
C LEU A 37 -24.03 -1.04 8.06
N ILE A 38 -23.47 0.03 8.62
CA ILE A 38 -24.21 1.03 9.39
C ILE A 38 -25.29 1.69 8.53
N GLU A 39 -24.94 2.10 7.31
CA GLU A 39 -25.89 2.65 6.34
C GLU A 39 -26.96 1.61 5.93
N LYS A 40 -26.53 0.41 5.53
CA LYS A 40 -27.43 -0.65 5.08
C LYS A 40 -28.52 -1.02 6.10
N TYR A 41 -28.16 -1.03 7.39
CA TYR A 41 -29.06 -1.43 8.48
C TYR A 41 -29.76 -0.24 9.16
N ASP A 42 -29.54 0.99 8.68
CA ASP A 42 -30.12 2.22 9.25
C ASP A 42 -29.84 2.31 10.77
N VAL A 43 -28.58 2.14 11.16
CA VAL A 43 -28.18 1.95 12.57
C VAL A 43 -28.31 3.26 13.36
N ASN A 44 -29.08 3.22 14.46
CA ASN A 44 -29.14 4.32 15.41
C ASN A 44 -28.01 4.21 16.45
N GLN A 45 -26.94 4.96 16.22
CA GLN A 45 -25.74 5.00 17.08
C GLN A 45 -26.01 5.50 18.51
N THR A 46 -27.13 6.18 18.75
CA THR A 46 -27.49 6.77 20.05
C THR A 46 -28.49 5.93 20.85
N ARG A 47 -28.96 4.81 20.30
CA ARG A 47 -29.92 3.93 20.98
C ARG A 47 -29.34 3.37 22.28
N PHE A 48 -28.05 3.02 22.28
CA PHE A 48 -27.33 2.52 23.43
C PHE A 48 -26.34 3.59 23.92
N LEU A 49 -26.14 3.62 25.24
CA LEU A 49 -25.20 4.53 25.90
C LEU A 49 -24.10 3.69 26.56
N GLY A 50 -22.85 4.11 26.36
CA GLY A 50 -21.65 3.47 26.89
C GLY A 50 -20.44 4.38 26.79
N GLU A 51 -19.32 3.92 27.36
CA GLU A 51 -18.02 4.57 27.19
C GLU A 51 -17.44 4.29 25.80
N ARG A 52 -16.46 5.09 25.37
CA ARG A 52 -15.72 4.82 24.14
C ARG A 52 -14.66 3.76 24.41
N SER A 53 -14.42 2.90 23.44
CA SER A 53 -13.35 1.91 23.46
C SER A 53 -12.21 2.35 22.54
N GLY A 54 -10.99 2.03 22.94
CA GLY A 54 -9.78 2.34 22.18
C GLY A 54 -9.31 3.79 22.34
N CYS A 55 -8.01 3.97 22.17
CA CYS A 55 -7.34 5.26 22.23
C CYS A 55 -6.27 5.33 21.14
N THR A 56 -6.36 6.34 20.29
CA THR A 56 -5.37 6.62 19.25
C THR A 56 -3.95 6.67 19.80
N PHE A 57 -3.03 5.98 19.12
CA PHE A 57 -1.62 5.99 19.49
C PHE A 57 -0.93 7.14 18.75
N GLU A 58 -0.93 8.33 19.37
CA GLU A 58 -0.42 9.57 18.76
C GLU A 58 1.10 9.52 18.47
N ASP A 59 1.87 8.92 19.37
CA ASP A 59 3.34 8.89 19.33
C ASP A 59 3.93 7.71 18.53
N ASP A 60 3.23 7.22 17.50
CA ASP A 60 3.74 6.15 16.62
C ASP A 60 4.49 6.74 15.41
N ASP A 61 5.82 6.65 15.42
CA ASP A 61 6.71 7.13 14.37
C ASP A 61 6.74 6.23 13.11
N ASN A 62 5.90 5.18 13.07
CA ASN A 62 5.82 4.28 11.93
C ASN A 62 5.47 5.02 10.62
N PRO A 63 6.32 4.91 9.58
CA PRO A 63 6.14 5.67 8.33
C PRO A 63 5.06 5.10 7.39
N PHE A 64 4.53 3.90 7.67
CA PHE A 64 3.62 3.17 6.78
C PHE A 64 2.23 2.97 7.35
N ILE A 65 2.13 2.63 8.63
CA ILE A 65 0.88 2.23 9.28
C ILE A 65 0.50 3.28 10.32
N LEU A 66 -0.73 3.78 10.25
CA LEU A 66 -1.35 4.62 11.26
C LEU A 66 -2.17 3.75 12.23
N ARG A 67 -2.05 4.00 13.54
CA ARG A 67 -2.80 3.35 14.62
C ARG A 67 -3.79 4.31 15.28
N ASP A 68 -4.96 4.43 14.68
CA ASP A 68 -6.07 5.27 15.12
C ASP A 68 -7.15 4.40 15.76
N TYR A 69 -6.92 4.03 17.02
CA TYR A 69 -7.78 3.08 17.72
C TYR A 69 -9.06 3.68 18.26
N ASP A 70 -9.29 4.99 18.12
CA ASP A 70 -10.60 5.60 18.41
C ASP A 70 -11.69 5.07 17.46
N LEU A 71 -11.29 4.47 16.34
CA LEU A 71 -12.16 3.80 15.36
C LEU A 71 -12.19 2.28 15.51
N CYS A 72 -11.53 1.72 16.52
CA CYS A 72 -11.38 0.27 16.67
C CYS A 72 -12.60 -0.38 17.34
N ILE A 73 -13.22 -1.32 16.63
CA ILE A 73 -14.35 -2.11 17.16
C ILE A 73 -13.93 -3.42 17.85
N SER A 74 -12.64 -3.59 18.18
CA SER A 74 -12.11 -4.77 18.88
C SER A 74 -12.48 -6.13 18.24
N CYS A 75 -12.57 -6.19 16.90
CA CYS A 75 -12.96 -7.40 16.16
C CYS A 75 -11.86 -8.46 16.03
N ASN A 76 -10.63 -8.15 16.48
CA ASN A 76 -9.44 -9.00 16.42
C ASN A 76 -8.99 -9.46 15.02
N ARG A 77 -9.57 -8.95 13.92
CA ARG A 77 -9.14 -9.31 12.54
C ARG A 77 -7.66 -9.02 12.31
N CYS A 78 -7.19 -7.85 12.76
CA CYS A 78 -5.79 -7.44 12.64
C CYS A 78 -4.83 -8.35 13.43
N VAL A 79 -5.18 -8.70 14.67
CA VAL A 79 -4.40 -9.60 15.53
C VAL A 79 -4.34 -10.99 14.90
N ARG A 80 -5.47 -11.52 14.44
CA ARG A 80 -5.54 -12.83 13.80
C ARG A 80 -4.74 -12.90 12.50
N VAL A 81 -4.84 -11.90 11.62
CA VAL A 81 -4.04 -11.92 10.38
C VAL A 81 -2.55 -11.81 10.67
N CYS A 82 -2.14 -11.02 11.66
CA CYS A 82 -0.75 -10.90 12.07
C CYS A 82 -0.20 -12.23 12.64
N ALA A 83 -0.98 -12.95 13.43
CA ALA A 83 -0.58 -14.21 14.05
C ALA A 83 -0.71 -15.43 13.12
N GLU A 84 -1.86 -15.60 12.48
CA GLU A 84 -2.23 -16.82 11.76
C GLU A 84 -1.77 -16.81 10.30
N ARG A 85 -1.68 -15.62 9.68
CA ARG A 85 -1.31 -15.50 8.26
C ARG A 85 0.15 -15.14 8.07
N GLU A 86 0.60 -14.10 8.76
CA GLU A 86 1.97 -13.60 8.63
C GLU A 86 2.93 -14.34 9.57
N GLY A 87 2.45 -14.73 10.77
CA GLY A 87 3.26 -15.41 11.76
C GLY A 87 4.16 -14.49 12.58
N ASP A 88 3.93 -13.17 12.52
CA ASP A 88 4.75 -12.16 13.18
C ASP A 88 4.41 -11.99 14.66
N TYR A 89 3.13 -12.14 15.03
CA TYR A 89 2.61 -11.90 16.39
C TYR A 89 2.92 -10.49 16.95
N ALA A 90 3.10 -9.50 16.06
CA ALA A 90 3.52 -8.15 16.41
C ALA A 90 2.47 -7.32 17.17
N ILE A 91 1.20 -7.69 17.06
CA ILE A 91 0.09 -7.04 17.75
C ILE A 91 -0.81 -8.06 18.44
N THR A 92 -1.35 -7.67 19.59
CA THR A 92 -2.27 -8.45 20.42
C THR A 92 -3.32 -7.53 21.06
N ILE A 93 -4.15 -8.07 21.95
CA ILE A 93 -5.14 -7.31 22.72
C ILE A 93 -4.66 -7.17 24.17
N LYS A 94 -4.84 -5.97 24.74
CA LYS A 94 -4.73 -5.70 26.17
C LYS A 94 -6.06 -5.21 26.74
N GLY A 95 -6.14 -5.20 28.07
CA GLY A 95 -7.30 -4.66 28.79
C GLY A 95 -8.51 -5.59 28.75
N ARG A 96 -9.66 -5.05 29.16
CA ARG A 96 -10.96 -5.74 29.20
C ARG A 96 -12.10 -4.73 29.17
N GLY A 97 -13.27 -5.13 28.70
CA GLY A 97 -14.42 -4.22 28.62
C GLY A 97 -14.10 -3.03 27.71
N PHE A 98 -14.45 -1.81 28.14
CA PHE A 98 -14.15 -0.58 27.39
C PHE A 98 -12.65 -0.24 27.31
N ASP A 99 -11.82 -0.84 28.17
CA ASP A 99 -10.35 -0.69 28.11
C ASP A 99 -9.68 -1.66 27.11
N THR A 100 -10.47 -2.40 26.33
CA THR A 100 -9.95 -3.36 25.34
C THR A 100 -9.29 -2.62 24.19
N GLN A 101 -8.01 -2.90 23.93
CA GLN A 101 -7.27 -2.20 22.87
C GLN A 101 -6.24 -3.11 22.21
N VAL A 102 -6.02 -2.89 20.91
CA VAL A 102 -4.89 -3.49 20.18
C VAL A 102 -3.58 -2.84 20.63
N THR A 103 -2.61 -3.66 20.98
CA THR A 103 -1.29 -3.20 21.42
C THR A 103 -0.18 -4.06 20.84
N THR A 104 1.06 -3.61 21.00
CA THR A 104 2.29 -4.38 20.74
C THR A 104 2.82 -4.92 22.08
N GLU A 105 3.97 -5.60 22.04
CA GLU A 105 4.71 -5.94 23.25
C GLU A 105 5.00 -4.70 24.13
N PHE A 106 4.71 -4.83 25.42
CA PHE A 106 4.93 -3.79 26.44
C PHE A 106 4.35 -2.40 26.09
N ASP A 107 3.29 -2.33 25.28
CA ASP A 107 2.68 -1.07 24.84
C ASP A 107 3.61 -0.14 24.04
N GLY A 108 4.60 -0.71 23.36
CA GLY A 108 5.57 0.03 22.57
C GLY A 108 5.05 0.56 21.23
N VAL A 109 5.96 1.18 20.47
CA VAL A 109 5.73 1.56 19.08
C VAL A 109 5.79 0.34 18.16
N LEU A 110 5.11 0.39 17.01
CA LEU A 110 5.04 -0.75 16.09
C LEU A 110 6.40 -1.04 15.44
N LYS A 111 7.28 -0.05 15.37
CA LYS A 111 8.62 -0.15 14.81
C LYS A 111 9.59 -0.98 15.66
N ASP A 112 9.36 -1.00 16.97
CA ASP A 112 10.21 -1.69 17.93
C ASP A 112 9.73 -3.11 18.23
N SER A 113 8.56 -3.50 17.70
CA SER A 113 8.03 -4.87 17.84
C SER A 113 8.46 -5.78 16.69
N SER A 114 7.98 -7.03 16.69
CA SER A 114 8.22 -8.00 15.62
C SER A 114 7.55 -7.68 14.27
N CYS A 115 6.99 -6.47 14.08
CA CYS A 115 6.26 -6.11 12.87
C CYS A 115 7.16 -6.07 11.63
N THR A 116 6.78 -6.81 10.58
CA THR A 116 7.47 -6.77 9.28
C THR A 116 6.94 -5.71 8.31
N PHE A 117 5.98 -4.89 8.76
CA PHE A 117 5.30 -3.86 7.97
C PHE A 117 4.64 -4.42 6.69
N CYS A 118 4.14 -5.65 6.73
CA CYS A 118 3.43 -6.26 5.60
C CYS A 118 2.09 -5.58 5.28
N GLY A 119 1.51 -4.83 6.23
CA GLY A 119 0.30 -4.04 6.02
C GLY A 119 -1.00 -4.86 5.91
N GLN A 120 -0.98 -6.16 6.19
CA GLN A 120 -2.19 -7.01 6.15
C GLN A 120 -3.26 -6.56 7.15
N CYS A 121 -2.82 -6.08 8.32
CA CYS A 121 -3.71 -5.55 9.34
C CYS A 121 -4.48 -4.31 8.86
N VAL A 122 -3.87 -3.49 7.99
CA VAL A 122 -4.50 -2.32 7.34
C VAL A 122 -5.57 -2.77 6.35
N GLN A 123 -5.27 -3.78 5.54
CA GLN A 123 -6.19 -4.22 4.48
C GLN A 123 -7.42 -4.95 5.02
N THR A 124 -7.32 -5.61 6.18
CA THR A 124 -8.44 -6.32 6.82
C THR A 124 -9.24 -5.46 7.80
N CYS A 125 -8.74 -4.29 8.19
CA CYS A 125 -9.38 -3.45 9.20
C CYS A 125 -10.72 -2.89 8.67
N PRO A 126 -11.87 -3.27 9.27
CA PRO A 126 -13.18 -2.93 8.72
C PRO A 126 -13.61 -1.47 8.96
N THR A 127 -12.88 -0.76 9.83
CA THR A 127 -13.15 0.63 10.24
C THR A 127 -12.03 1.59 9.85
N GLY A 128 -10.94 1.07 9.28
CA GLY A 128 -9.74 1.88 9.01
C GLY A 128 -8.98 2.33 10.26
N ALA A 129 -9.24 1.77 11.45
CA ALA A 129 -8.44 2.04 12.66
C ALA A 129 -6.93 1.76 12.47
N LEU A 130 -6.61 0.76 11.64
CA LEU A 130 -5.28 0.59 11.06
C LEU A 130 -5.33 1.07 9.62
N ALA A 131 -4.51 2.07 9.30
CA ALA A 131 -4.60 2.77 8.01
C ALA A 131 -3.26 2.91 7.29
N ASP A 132 -3.31 3.01 5.97
CA ASP A 132 -2.18 3.32 5.10
C ASP A 132 -1.83 4.81 5.19
N ARG A 133 -0.75 5.12 5.91
CA ARG A 133 -0.28 6.50 6.10
C ARG A 133 0.16 7.14 4.80
N LYS A 134 0.67 6.37 3.83
CA LYS A 134 1.11 6.92 2.54
C LYS A 134 -0.07 7.28 1.66
N ALA A 135 -1.08 6.43 1.58
CA ALA A 135 -2.29 6.71 0.83
C ALA A 135 -3.04 7.92 1.39
N LEU A 136 -3.11 8.06 2.72
CA LEU A 136 -3.73 9.21 3.37
C LEU A 136 -3.07 10.57 3.07
N ARG A 137 -1.84 10.62 2.56
CA ARG A 137 -1.22 11.88 2.07
C ARG A 137 -2.02 12.54 0.95
N ALA A 138 -2.87 11.77 0.28
CA ALA A 138 -3.74 12.22 -0.80
C ALA A 138 -5.22 12.34 -0.40
N ALA A 139 -5.52 12.31 0.91
CA ALA A 139 -6.88 12.40 1.42
C ALA A 139 -7.61 13.66 0.91
N ASP A 140 -6.93 14.81 0.91
CA ASP A 140 -7.49 16.11 0.54
C ASP A 140 -7.49 16.39 -0.97
N LEU A 141 -6.98 15.45 -1.79
CA LEU A 141 -7.06 15.61 -3.24
C LEU A 141 -8.53 15.52 -3.70
N PRO A 142 -9.02 16.41 -4.58
CA PRO A 142 -10.41 16.43 -5.00
C PRO A 142 -10.78 15.33 -6.01
N GLU A 143 -9.79 14.77 -6.72
CA GLU A 143 -10.05 13.75 -7.74
C GLU A 143 -10.59 12.45 -7.12
N GLU A 144 -11.38 11.70 -7.88
CA GLU A 144 -11.90 10.41 -7.42
C GLU A 144 -10.80 9.34 -7.38
N ILE A 145 -11.06 8.29 -6.59
CA ILE A 145 -10.17 7.13 -6.51
C ILE A 145 -10.44 6.21 -7.70
N GLU A 146 -9.42 5.99 -8.50
CA GLU A 146 -9.43 4.98 -9.56
C GLU A 146 -8.56 3.78 -9.17
N LYS A 147 -8.99 2.59 -9.58
CA LYS A 147 -8.26 1.33 -9.34
C LYS A 147 -7.85 0.71 -10.67
N THR A 148 -6.55 0.55 -10.87
CA THR A 148 -6.00 -0.12 -12.05
C THR A 148 -5.33 -1.42 -11.66
N ARG A 149 -5.85 -2.55 -12.16
CA ARG A 149 -5.26 -3.88 -11.96
C ARG A 149 -3.87 -3.94 -12.60
N SER A 150 -2.88 -4.42 -11.84
CA SER A 150 -1.50 -4.60 -12.32
C SER A 150 -0.78 -5.74 -11.61
N ILE A 151 0.51 -5.88 -11.90
CA ILE A 151 1.42 -6.85 -11.26
C ILE A 151 2.56 -6.10 -10.57
N CYS A 152 2.87 -6.51 -9.35
CA CYS A 152 3.99 -5.99 -8.56
C CYS A 152 5.35 -6.35 -9.21
N PRO A 153 6.21 -5.37 -9.56
CA PRO A 153 7.46 -5.63 -10.29
C PRO A 153 8.67 -5.88 -9.37
N TYR A 154 8.48 -6.07 -8.06
CA TYR A 154 9.60 -6.11 -7.11
C TYR A 154 10.41 -7.40 -7.11
N CYS A 155 9.75 -8.54 -7.33
CA CYS A 155 10.37 -9.86 -7.28
C CYS A 155 9.62 -10.86 -8.17
N GLY A 156 10.14 -12.07 -8.31
CA GLY A 156 9.58 -13.11 -9.18
C GLY A 156 8.26 -13.75 -8.71
N VAL A 157 7.65 -13.29 -7.60
CA VAL A 157 6.37 -13.83 -7.12
C VAL A 157 5.21 -13.38 -8.03
N GLY A 158 5.28 -12.17 -8.60
CA GLY A 158 4.24 -11.65 -9.49
C GLY A 158 2.89 -11.40 -8.79
N CYS A 159 2.90 -10.80 -7.59
CA CYS A 159 1.67 -10.49 -6.86
C CYS A 159 0.74 -9.60 -7.69
N SER A 160 -0.54 -9.94 -7.73
CA SER A 160 -1.57 -9.07 -8.32
C SER A 160 -1.90 -7.94 -7.35
N VAL A 161 -1.97 -6.73 -7.90
CA VAL A 161 -2.20 -5.49 -7.14
C VAL A 161 -3.23 -4.62 -7.84
N ASP A 162 -3.92 -3.80 -7.06
CA ASP A 162 -4.71 -2.68 -7.56
C ASP A 162 -3.96 -1.38 -7.23
N LEU A 163 -3.50 -0.71 -8.28
CA LEU A 163 -2.90 0.61 -8.20
C LEU A 163 -4.01 1.62 -7.91
N ILE A 164 -3.87 2.38 -6.83
CA ILE A 164 -4.84 3.39 -6.41
C ILE A 164 -4.35 4.74 -6.90
N SER A 165 -5.07 5.36 -7.83
CA SER A 165 -4.75 6.68 -8.38
C SER A 165 -5.82 7.71 -8.05
N LYS A 166 -5.41 8.97 -7.97
CA LYS A 166 -6.28 10.15 -7.95
C LYS A 166 -5.74 11.11 -9.03
N GLY A 167 -6.45 11.22 -10.15
CA GLY A 167 -5.92 11.82 -11.37
C GLY A 167 -4.64 11.12 -11.84
N ASP A 168 -3.62 11.90 -12.23
CA ASP A 168 -2.33 11.37 -12.71
C ASP A 168 -1.37 10.89 -11.60
N LYS A 169 -1.82 10.91 -10.34
CA LYS A 169 -0.99 10.52 -9.19
C LYS A 169 -1.37 9.13 -8.69
N LEU A 170 -0.38 8.24 -8.67
CA LEU A 170 -0.41 7.01 -7.88
C LEU A 170 -0.33 7.38 -6.40
N VAL A 171 -1.39 7.10 -5.64
CA VAL A 171 -1.50 7.47 -4.22
C VAL A 171 -1.38 6.27 -3.29
N GLY A 172 -1.59 5.06 -3.78
CA GLY A 172 -1.49 3.85 -2.95
C GLY A 172 -1.47 2.57 -3.78
N ILE A 173 -1.25 1.45 -3.10
CA ILE A 173 -1.39 0.12 -3.69
C ILE A 173 -2.19 -0.76 -2.73
N GLN A 174 -3.22 -1.41 -3.25
CA GLN A 174 -4.00 -2.42 -2.53
C GLN A 174 -3.73 -3.81 -3.10
N PRO A 175 -3.85 -4.88 -2.29
CA PRO A 175 -3.81 -6.24 -2.81
C PRO A 175 -5.03 -6.52 -3.68
N ALA A 176 -4.81 -7.19 -4.81
CA ALA A 176 -5.87 -7.90 -5.50
C ALA A 176 -6.30 -9.10 -4.65
N MET A 177 -7.51 -9.08 -4.09
CA MET A 177 -8.00 -10.16 -3.22
C MET A 177 -8.15 -11.50 -3.95
N ASP A 178 -8.39 -11.44 -5.25
CA ASP A 178 -8.49 -12.56 -6.21
C ASP A 178 -7.15 -12.92 -6.89
N GLY A 179 -6.03 -12.30 -6.48
CA GLY A 179 -4.72 -12.55 -7.07
C GLY A 179 -4.27 -14.01 -6.91
N PRO A 180 -3.88 -14.72 -8.00
CA PRO A 180 -3.60 -16.15 -7.94
C PRO A 180 -2.33 -16.48 -7.15
N ALA A 181 -1.29 -15.64 -7.26
CA ALA A 181 -0.01 -15.84 -6.60
C ALA A 181 -0.07 -15.47 -5.11
N ASN A 182 -0.71 -14.35 -4.79
CA ASN A 182 -0.63 -13.73 -3.47
C ASN A 182 -1.91 -13.84 -2.64
N LYS A 183 -3.06 -14.18 -3.24
CA LYS A 183 -4.35 -14.40 -2.56
C LYS A 183 -4.71 -13.29 -1.57
N GLY A 184 -4.56 -12.03 -2.00
CA GLY A 184 -4.84 -10.86 -1.17
C GLY A 184 -3.70 -10.41 -0.24
N ALA A 185 -2.55 -11.10 -0.19
CA ALA A 185 -1.41 -10.69 0.63
C ALA A 185 -0.40 -9.84 -0.15
N LEU A 186 0.28 -8.91 0.52
CA LEU A 186 1.40 -8.14 0.00
C LEU A 186 2.47 -7.99 1.07
N CYS A 187 3.72 -7.87 0.63
CA CYS A 187 4.82 -7.48 1.50
C CYS A 187 4.94 -5.94 1.54
N VAL A 188 5.78 -5.44 2.46
CA VAL A 188 6.06 -4.00 2.62
C VAL A 188 6.41 -3.29 1.30
N LYS A 189 7.13 -3.96 0.40
CA LYS A 189 7.51 -3.40 -0.91
C LYS A 189 6.31 -3.26 -1.84
N GLY A 190 5.51 -4.31 -1.95
CA GLY A 190 4.34 -4.34 -2.83
C GLY A 190 3.26 -3.36 -2.39
N GLN A 191 3.13 -3.12 -1.08
CA GLN A 191 2.10 -2.24 -0.53
C GLN A 191 2.55 -0.78 -0.44
N PHE A 192 3.75 -0.50 0.06
CA PHE A 192 4.13 0.86 0.45
C PHE A 192 5.26 1.48 -0.37
N ALA A 193 6.01 0.72 -1.19
CA ALA A 193 7.22 1.26 -1.80
C ALA A 193 7.01 1.96 -3.15
N PHE A 194 5.82 2.49 -3.45
CA PHE A 194 5.49 3.05 -4.77
C PHE A 194 6.00 4.47 -5.06
N ASP A 195 6.54 5.19 -4.05
CA ASP A 195 6.93 6.61 -4.17
C ASP A 195 7.96 6.89 -5.28
N PHE A 196 8.75 5.88 -5.71
CA PHE A 196 9.74 6.05 -6.79
C PHE A 196 9.13 6.49 -8.12
N VAL A 197 7.85 6.22 -8.36
CA VAL A 197 7.14 6.61 -9.59
C VAL A 197 7.04 8.13 -9.72
N GLN A 198 7.00 8.84 -8.59
CA GLN A 198 6.87 10.31 -8.51
C GLN A 198 8.08 10.95 -7.82
N HIS A 199 9.17 10.20 -7.65
CA HIS A 199 10.35 10.73 -6.98
C HIS A 199 11.01 11.84 -7.81
N ARG A 200 11.52 12.87 -7.14
CA ARG A 200 12.18 14.03 -7.79
C ARG A 200 13.39 13.63 -8.65
N ASP A 201 14.04 12.52 -8.32
CA ASP A 201 15.20 12.00 -9.07
C ASP A 201 14.78 11.11 -10.27
N ARG A 202 13.48 11.00 -10.57
CA ARG A 202 13.01 10.23 -11.73
C ARG A 202 13.53 10.89 -13.00
N LEU A 203 14.17 10.10 -13.86
CA LEU A 203 14.64 10.57 -15.16
C LEU A 203 13.42 10.89 -16.04
N THR A 204 13.24 12.18 -16.33
CA THR A 204 12.16 12.71 -17.19
C THR A 204 12.64 13.08 -18.59
N ARG A 205 13.96 13.22 -18.77
CA ARG A 205 14.62 13.53 -20.05
C ARG A 205 15.89 12.70 -20.23
N PRO A 206 16.30 12.40 -21.48
CA PRO A 206 17.61 11.83 -21.75
C PRO A 206 18.74 12.70 -21.20
N LEU A 207 19.79 12.06 -20.69
CA LEU A 207 21.01 12.73 -20.23
C LEU A 207 22.21 12.20 -21.03
N VAL A 208 22.96 13.10 -21.67
CA VAL A 208 24.13 12.77 -22.49
C VAL A 208 25.38 13.35 -21.85
N ARG A 209 26.48 12.58 -21.85
CA ARG A 209 27.79 13.06 -21.38
C ARG A 209 28.42 13.99 -22.40
N ASP A 210 28.74 15.20 -21.98
CA ASP A 210 29.46 16.19 -22.79
C ASP A 210 30.99 16.01 -22.67
N ARG A 211 31.77 16.82 -23.41
CA ARG A 211 33.24 16.79 -23.46
C ARG A 211 33.90 17.05 -22.11
N ASP A 212 33.21 17.73 -21.20
CA ASP A 212 33.63 17.96 -19.81
C ASP A 212 33.40 16.73 -18.90
N GLY A 213 32.80 15.66 -19.42
CA GLY A 213 32.50 14.42 -18.70
C GLY A 213 31.20 14.46 -17.89
N LEU A 214 30.48 15.58 -17.89
CA LEU A 214 29.25 15.77 -17.12
C LEU A 214 28.01 15.37 -17.93
N LEU A 215 27.01 14.82 -17.25
CA LEU A 215 25.70 14.53 -17.84
C LEU A 215 24.89 15.82 -17.97
N LYS A 216 24.34 16.06 -19.16
CA LYS A 216 23.48 17.22 -19.47
C LYS A 216 22.19 16.75 -20.12
N GLU A 217 21.09 17.44 -19.85
CA GLU A 217 19.80 17.17 -20.50
C GLU A 217 19.91 17.29 -22.01
N SER A 218 19.22 16.39 -22.72
CA SER A 218 19.20 16.33 -24.18
C SER A 218 17.82 15.92 -24.70
N ASP A 219 17.62 16.03 -26.00
CA ASP A 219 16.47 15.45 -26.70
C ASP A 219 16.73 13.98 -27.08
N TRP A 220 15.67 13.31 -27.54
CA TRP A 220 15.73 11.90 -27.88
C TRP A 220 16.60 11.63 -29.11
N ASP A 221 16.54 12.47 -30.15
CA ASP A 221 17.30 12.27 -31.38
C ASP A 221 18.81 12.32 -31.10
N THR A 222 19.25 13.38 -30.39
CA THR A 222 20.65 13.55 -29.98
C THR A 222 21.13 12.40 -29.10
N ALA A 223 20.31 11.96 -28.13
CA ALA A 223 20.68 10.88 -27.22
C ALA A 223 20.80 9.53 -27.94
N LEU A 224 19.88 9.24 -28.87
CA LEU A 224 19.87 8.01 -29.64
C LEU A 224 21.00 7.98 -30.68
N ASP A 225 21.24 9.09 -31.39
CA ASP A 225 22.34 9.20 -32.34
C ASP A 225 23.68 9.03 -31.63
N ARG A 226 23.88 9.68 -30.48
CA ARG A 226 25.10 9.53 -29.69
C ARG A 226 25.33 8.09 -29.23
N ALA A 227 24.28 7.40 -28.79
CA ALA A 227 24.36 6.00 -28.41
C ALA A 227 24.70 5.10 -29.61
N ALA A 228 24.03 5.31 -30.75
CA ALA A 228 24.24 4.54 -31.97
C ALA A 228 25.65 4.72 -32.54
N GLU A 229 26.17 5.96 -32.59
CA GLU A 229 27.55 6.26 -32.98
C GLU A 229 28.56 5.55 -32.07
N GLY A 230 28.34 5.59 -30.75
CA GLY A 230 29.20 4.91 -29.78
C GLY A 230 29.26 3.40 -30.02
N PHE A 231 28.10 2.76 -30.21
CA PHE A 231 28.05 1.33 -30.51
C PHE A 231 28.72 0.99 -31.86
N ARG A 232 28.43 1.74 -32.93
CA ARG A 232 29.04 1.49 -34.26
C ARG A 232 30.56 1.62 -34.20
N SER A 233 31.08 2.67 -33.57
CA SER A 233 32.52 2.90 -33.45
C SER A 233 33.24 1.74 -32.77
N ILE A 234 32.67 1.21 -31.67
CA ILE A 234 33.26 0.07 -30.95
C ILE A 234 33.19 -1.21 -31.78
N VAL A 235 32.09 -1.43 -32.51
CA VAL A 235 31.96 -2.59 -33.39
C VAL A 235 32.94 -2.52 -34.55
N ASP A 236 33.16 -1.35 -35.14
CA ASP A 236 34.10 -1.15 -36.25
C ASP A 236 35.56 -1.38 -35.79
N GLU A 237 35.92 -0.96 -34.57
CA GLU A 237 37.29 -1.07 -34.04
C GLU A 237 37.61 -2.44 -33.42
N HIS A 238 36.67 -3.03 -32.68
CA HIS A 238 36.91 -4.23 -31.85
C HIS A 238 36.02 -5.43 -32.22
N GLY A 239 35.13 -5.27 -33.19
CA GLY A 239 34.20 -6.31 -33.63
C GLY A 239 32.98 -6.44 -32.73
N ARG A 240 31.97 -7.18 -33.21
CA ARG A 240 30.65 -7.32 -32.55
C ARG A 240 30.70 -7.86 -31.11
N HIS A 241 31.73 -8.63 -30.76
CA HIS A 241 31.86 -9.26 -29.44
C HIS A 241 32.37 -8.30 -28.34
N ALA A 242 32.67 -7.04 -28.70
CA ALA A 242 33.03 -5.99 -27.75
C ALA A 242 31.81 -5.33 -27.07
N VAL A 243 30.59 -5.61 -27.53
CA VAL A 243 29.35 -5.05 -26.98
C VAL A 243 28.64 -6.11 -26.12
N TYR A 244 28.15 -5.70 -24.96
CA TYR A 244 27.29 -6.51 -24.09
C TYR A 244 26.16 -5.64 -23.54
N ALA A 245 25.05 -6.27 -23.15
CA ALA A 245 23.95 -5.61 -22.48
C ALA A 245 23.66 -6.25 -21.12
N VAL A 246 23.19 -5.43 -20.18
CA VAL A 246 22.66 -5.87 -18.89
C VAL A 246 21.20 -5.46 -18.85
N ALA A 247 20.31 -6.44 -18.68
CA ALA A 247 18.88 -6.22 -18.55
C ALA A 247 18.45 -6.22 -17.08
N SER A 248 17.41 -5.45 -16.75
CA SER A 248 16.90 -5.36 -15.39
C SER A 248 15.88 -6.47 -15.10
N GLY A 249 15.87 -6.95 -13.86
CA GLY A 249 14.79 -7.84 -13.38
C GLY A 249 13.44 -7.13 -13.21
N ARG A 250 13.40 -5.79 -13.31
CA ARG A 250 12.19 -4.97 -13.17
C ARG A 250 11.60 -4.52 -14.51
N THR A 251 12.29 -4.75 -15.62
CA THR A 251 11.77 -4.42 -16.95
C THR A 251 10.81 -5.49 -17.44
N PRO A 252 9.81 -5.13 -18.25
CA PRO A 252 8.90 -6.10 -18.84
C PRO A 252 9.66 -7.06 -19.76
N SER A 253 9.11 -8.26 -19.95
CA SER A 253 9.70 -9.32 -20.78
C SER A 253 9.96 -8.85 -22.20
N GLU A 254 9.12 -7.99 -22.74
CA GLU A 254 9.21 -7.37 -24.05
C GLU A 254 10.50 -6.54 -24.19
N ALA A 255 10.84 -5.74 -23.17
CA ALA A 255 12.09 -4.96 -23.17
C ALA A 255 13.31 -5.87 -23.12
N ASN A 256 13.27 -6.94 -22.32
CA ASN A 256 14.35 -7.93 -22.24
C ASN A 256 14.51 -8.70 -23.57
N TYR A 257 13.41 -9.02 -24.24
CA TYR A 257 13.42 -9.63 -25.56
C TYR A 257 14.02 -8.70 -26.62
N VAL A 258 13.70 -7.41 -26.59
CA VAL A 258 14.33 -6.42 -27.49
C VAL A 258 15.83 -6.33 -27.25
N ILE A 259 16.29 -6.31 -25.99
CA ILE A 259 17.73 -6.33 -25.67
C ILE A 259 18.40 -7.59 -26.22
N GLN A 260 17.76 -8.76 -26.10
CA GLN A 260 18.25 -10.03 -26.64
C GLN A 260 18.31 -10.07 -28.18
N LYS A 261 17.53 -9.24 -28.88
CA LYS A 261 17.62 -9.08 -30.34
C LYS A 261 18.61 -8.01 -30.77
N PHE A 262 18.87 -7.05 -29.90
CA PHE A 262 19.79 -5.95 -30.15
C PHE A 262 21.26 -6.38 -30.09
N ILE A 263 21.60 -7.28 -29.15
CA ILE A 263 22.93 -7.88 -28.98
C ILE A 263 23.09 -9.14 -29.82
#